data_AF-A0A410UM68-F1
#
_entry.id   AF-A0A410UM68-F1
#
_cell.length_a   1.000
_cell.length_b   1.000
_cell.length_c   1.000
_cell.angle_alpha   90.00
_cell.angle_beta   90.00
_cell.angle_gamma   90.00
#
_symmetry.space_group_name_H-M   'P 1'
#
loop_
_entity.id
_entity.type
_entity.pdbx_description
1 polymer ?
#
loop_
_entity_poly.entity_id
_entity_poly.type
_entity_poly.pdbx_seq_one_letter_code
_entity_poly.pdbx_strand_id
1 'polypeptide(L)' 'MVPAKQLRELSGKSTATAIKRWASQQGIRVLDGAEGPWTTIEALNAALGVKEASNDQAYSPDIL' A
#
# COMPACT_ATOMS: atom_id res chain seq x y z
N MET A 1 5.32 -4.20 -2.07
CA MET A 1 5.49 -2.88 -1.43
C MET A 1 5.07 -1.79 -2.40
N VAL A 2 4.54 -0.68 -1.91
CA VAL A 2 4.08 0.47 -2.72
C VAL A 2 5.03 1.66 -2.47
N PRO A 3 5.86 2.05 -3.45
CA PRO A 3 6.85 3.09 -3.29
C PRO A 3 6.25 4.51 -3.42
N ALA A 4 7.05 5.52 -3.06
CA ALA A 4 6.66 6.92 -3.12
C ALA A 4 6.12 7.36 -4.49
N LYS A 5 6.67 6.84 -5.59
CA LYS A 5 6.21 7.14 -6.95
C LYS A 5 4.75 6.75 -7.15
N GLN A 6 4.38 5.53 -6.77
CA GLN A 6 3.02 5.02 -6.94
C GLN A 6 2.05 5.73 -5.99
N LEU A 7 2.49 6.09 -4.77
CA LEU A 7 1.69 6.91 -3.86
C LEU A 7 1.42 8.31 -4.42
N ARG A 8 2.33 8.89 -5.20
CA ARG A 8 2.11 10.18 -5.89
C ARG A 8 1.02 10.06 -6.96
N GLU A 9 1.07 8.99 -7.74
CA GLU A 9 0.08 8.70 -8.79
C GLU A 9 -1.32 8.48 -8.19
N LEU A 10 -1.43 7.71 -7.10
CA LEU A 10 -2.70 7.45 -6.43
C LEU A 10 -3.28 8.69 -5.72
N SER A 11 -2.43 9.49 -5.09
CA SER A 11 -2.86 10.64 -4.28
C SER A 11 -2.98 11.96 -5.06
N GLY A 12 -2.39 12.03 -6.25
CA GLY A 12 -2.20 13.27 -7.00
C GLY A 12 -1.31 14.30 -6.27
N LYS A 13 -0.49 13.88 -5.30
CA LYS A 13 0.36 14.78 -4.49
C LYS A 13 1.82 14.70 -4.89
N SER A 14 2.52 15.83 -4.86
CA SER A 14 3.91 15.98 -5.30
C SER A 14 4.93 16.08 -4.15
N THR A 15 4.52 16.18 -2.90
CA THR A 15 5.44 16.28 -1.75
C THR A 15 5.24 15.14 -0.78
N ALA A 16 6.33 14.67 -0.16
CA ALA A 16 6.27 13.59 0.83
C ALA A 16 5.30 13.92 1.98
N THR A 17 5.30 15.16 2.44
CA THR A 17 4.38 15.65 3.48
C THR A 17 2.92 15.58 3.03
N ALA A 18 2.62 15.97 1.79
CA ALA A 18 1.25 15.90 1.26
C ALA A 18 0.79 14.44 1.06
N ILE A 19 1.69 13.56 0.62
CA ILE A 19 1.43 12.11 0.50
C ILE A 19 1.12 11.53 1.88
N LYS A 20 1.93 11.82 2.91
CA LYS A 20 1.69 11.32 4.27
C LYS A 20 0.39 11.84 4.86
N ARG A 21 0.05 13.12 4.64
CA ARG A 21 -1.23 13.68 5.08
C ARG A 21 -2.41 13.00 4.41
N TRP A 22 -2.36 12.84 3.09
CA TRP A 22 -3.36 12.10 2.33
C TRP A 22 -3.49 10.65 2.85
N ALA A 23 -2.36 9.96 3.01
CA ALA A 23 -2.33 8.59 3.49
C ALA A 23 -2.95 8.47 4.90
N SER A 24 -2.61 9.37 5.81
CA SER A 24 -3.21 9.45 7.14
C SER A 24 -4.71 9.71 7.10
N GLN A 25 -5.21 10.51 6.15
CA GLN A 25 -6.65 10.75 5.97
C GLN A 25 -7.39 9.50 5.45
N GLN A 26 -6.70 8.67 4.65
CA GLN A 26 -7.23 7.40 4.17
C GLN A 26 -7.03 6.25 5.17
N GLY A 27 -6.29 6.45 6.26
CA GLY A 27 -5.92 5.38 7.20
C GLY A 27 -4.79 4.47 6.72
N ILE A 28 -4.06 4.84 5.68
CA ILE A 28 -2.91 4.10 5.15
C ILE A 28 -1.69 4.34 6.06
N ARG A 29 -1.13 3.27 6.61
CA ARG A 29 0.14 3.34 7.37
C ARG A 29 1.31 3.53 6.41
N VAL A 30 1.94 4.70 6.45
CA VAL A 30 3.11 5.03 5.61
C VAL A 30 4.36 5.13 6.49
N LEU A 31 5.46 4.58 5.99
CA LEU A 31 6.78 4.60 6.61
C LEU A 31 7.73 5.46 5.79
N ASP A 32 8.79 5.95 6.44
CA ASP A 32 9.87 6.65 5.77
C ASP A 32 10.94 5.68 5.29
N GLY A 33 11.39 5.86 4.05
CA GLY A 33 12.51 5.14 3.45
C GLY A 33 13.46 6.10 2.75
N ALA A 34 14.61 5.58 2.30
CA ALA A 34 15.66 6.36 1.65
C ALA A 34 15.15 7.12 0.41
N GLU A 35 14.20 6.54 -0.33
CA GLU A 35 13.62 7.11 -1.55
C GLU A 35 12.30 7.86 -1.31
N GLY A 36 11.94 8.08 -0.04
CA GLY A 36 10.71 8.75 0.38
C GLY A 36 9.68 7.83 1.04
N PRO A 37 8.43 8.29 1.19
CA PRO A 37 7.39 7.53 1.88
C PRO A 37 7.02 6.26 1.11
N TRP A 38 6.91 5.14 1.80
CA TRP A 38 6.47 3.88 1.23
C TRP A 38 5.48 3.18 2.17
N THR A 39 4.70 2.25 1.62
CA THR A 39 3.77 1.42 2.39
C THR A 39 3.74 0.00 1.85
N THR A 40 3.01 -0.89 2.52
CA THR A 40 2.77 -2.25 2.05
C THR A 40 1.48 -2.31 1.24
N ILE A 41 1.33 -3.32 0.39
CA ILE A 41 0.13 -3.47 -0.45
C ILE A 41 -1.07 -3.77 0.46
N GLU A 42 -0.84 -4.55 1.50
CA GLU A 42 -1.78 -4.94 2.53
C GLU A 42 -2.30 -3.73 3.30
N ALA A 43 -1.42 -2.81 3.72
CA ALA A 43 -1.82 -1.59 4.43
C ALA A 43 -2.59 -0.64 3.52
N LEU A 44 -2.25 -0.58 2.23
CA LEU A 44 -2.98 0.18 1.23
C LEU A 44 -4.37 -0.42 0.98
N ASN A 45 -4.45 -1.73 0.73
CA ASN A 45 -5.69 -2.45 0.46
C ASN A 45 -6.67 -2.37 1.64
N ALA A 46 -6.16 -2.60 2.86
CA ALA A 46 -6.94 -2.50 4.08
C ALA A 46 -7.55 -1.10 4.27
N ALA A 47 -6.77 -0.05 3.99
CA ALA A 47 -7.22 1.34 4.11
C ALA A 47 -8.21 1.76 3.01
N LEU A 48 -8.05 1.24 1.79
CA LEU A 48 -8.94 1.52 0.66
C LEU A 48 -10.21 0.66 0.67
N GLY A 49 -10.40 -0.19 1.68
CA GLY A 49 -11.55 -1.11 1.75
C GLY A 49 -11.52 -2.20 0.67
N VAL A 50 -10.39 -2.36 -0.02
CA VAL A 50 -10.15 -3.48 -0.92
C VAL A 50 -9.83 -4.65 -0.01
N LYS A 51 -10.84 -5.48 0.29
CA LYS A 51 -10.54 -6.82 0.81
C LYS A 51 -9.68 -7.50 -0.23
N GLU A 52 -8.44 -7.82 0.13
CA GLU A 52 -7.69 -8.82 -0.63
C GLU A 52 -8.64 -10.00 -0.77
N ALA A 53 -8.95 -10.38 -2.01
CA ALA A 53 -9.57 -11.66 -2.24
C ALA A 53 -8.63 -12.64 -1.56
N SER A 54 -9.08 -13.23 -0.45
CA SER A 54 -8.33 -14.24 0.28
C SER A 54 -7.76 -15.16 -0.78
N ASN A 55 -6.44 -15.17 -0.92
CA ASN A 55 -5.75 -16.21 -1.67
C ASN A 55 -5.93 -17.49 -0.85
N ASP A 56 -7.16 -18.02 -0.92
CA ASP A 56 -7.57 -19.32 -0.43
C ASP A 56 -7.24 -20.40 -1.47
N GLN A 57 -6.32 -20.10 -2.40
CA GLN A 57 -5.46 -21.13 -2.95
C GLN A 57 -4.53 -21.59 -1.84
N ALA A 58 -5.11 -22.40 -0.95
CA ALA A 58 -4.41 -23.44 -0.25
C ALA A 58 -3.36 -24.01 -1.20
N TYR A 59 -2.11 -23.83 -0.84
CA TYR A 59 -1.01 -24.56 -1.43
C TYR A 59 -1.34 -26.05 -1.17
N SER A 60 -1.96 -26.73 -2.12
CA SER A 60 -2.06 -28.19 -2.13
C SER A 60 -0.73 -28.68 -2.68
N PRO A 61 0.17 -29.26 -1.86
CA PRO A 61 1.44 -29.80 -2.33
C PRO A 61 1.26 -31.16 -3.05
N ASP A 62 0.11 -31.43 -3.65
CA ASP A 62 -0.16 -32.66 -4.40
C ASP A 62 0.00 -32.43 -5.90
N ILE A 63 1.23 -32.17 -6.32
CA ILE A 63 1.64 -32.44 -7.70
C ILE A 63 2.87 -33.35 -7.68
N LEU A 64 2.54 -34.65 -7.84
CA LEU A 64 3.32 -35.80 -8.32
C LEU A 64 4.37 -36.43 -7.38
#